data_AF-A0A354PEE5-F1
#
_entry.id   AF-A0A354PEE5-F1
#
_cell.length_a   1.000
_cell.length_b   1.000
_cell.length_c   1.000
_cell.angle_alpha   90.00
_cell.angle_beta   90.00
_cell.angle_gamma   90.00
#
_symmetry.space_group_name_H-M   'P 1'
#
loop_
_entity.id
_entity.type
_entity.pdbx_description
1 polymer ?
#
loop_
_entity_poly.entity_id
_entity_poly.type
_entity_poly.pdbx_seq_one_letter_code
_entity_poly.pdbx_strand_id
1 'polypeptide(L)'
;MQIGATGPAGSAEIPEGTHFWVTGRIQTHGGTPTQWPTLTIHADLNSNGSIDPGELDISLLHSLWYFYASFELEDDGPSVNHDGTPGNGTPRDNFDITVRLVGVNSHDVELLHATAVNVPPAFVERPQLTFTTNTDGTSLASITNVNYFDPGIRDVITQSVIWGDEEETLVNSQEKLQRSYPSETETLPPDHYPITVLLTDDDTGVSKYIFEQALIQWNYDD
;
A
#
# COMPACT_ATOMS: atom_id res chain seq x y z
N MET A 1 -33.97 -4.32 4.48
CA MET A 1 -33.09 -3.83 3.40
C MET A 1 -32.35 -5.02 2.80
N GLN A 2 -31.88 -4.97 1.55
CA GLN A 2 -30.92 -5.97 1.04
C GLN A 2 -29.70 -5.23 0.54
N ILE A 3 -28.56 -5.44 1.21
CA ILE A 3 -27.27 -4.82 0.88
C ILE A 3 -26.35 -5.88 0.31
N GLY A 4 -25.54 -5.46 -0.67
CA GLY A 4 -24.40 -6.21 -1.16
C GLY A 4 -23.14 -5.34 -1.05
N ALA A 5 -22.10 -5.89 -0.45
CA ALA A 5 -20.75 -5.33 -0.49
C ALA A 5 -19.88 -6.19 -1.40
N THR A 6 -19.07 -5.55 -2.23
CA THR A 6 -18.12 -6.26 -3.08
C THR A 6 -16.85 -5.43 -3.21
N GLY A 7 -15.69 -6.04 -2.96
CA GLY A 7 -14.42 -5.55 -3.47
C GLY A 7 -14.24 -5.84 -4.96
N PRO A 8 -13.05 -5.57 -5.53
CA PRO A 8 -12.71 -6.02 -6.88
C PRO A 8 -12.90 -7.54 -6.95
N ALA A 9 -13.77 -8.02 -7.85
CA ALA A 9 -14.15 -9.44 -7.98
C ALA A 9 -14.97 -10.06 -6.84
N GLY A 10 -15.54 -9.28 -5.92
CA GLY A 10 -16.46 -9.77 -4.87
C GLY A 10 -15.75 -10.48 -3.70
N SER A 11 -14.47 -10.19 -3.46
CA SER A 11 -13.71 -10.66 -2.30
C SER A 11 -14.02 -9.84 -1.04
N ALA A 12 -13.87 -10.49 0.12
CA ALA A 12 -13.86 -9.83 1.44
C ALA A 12 -12.50 -9.20 1.78
N GLU A 13 -11.43 -9.72 1.18
CA GLU A 13 -10.08 -9.14 1.21
C GLU A 13 -9.92 -8.21 0.01
N ILE A 14 -9.55 -6.96 0.27
CA ILE A 14 -9.45 -5.89 -0.72
C ILE A 14 -8.02 -5.35 -0.63
N PRO A 15 -7.26 -5.36 -1.72
CA PRO A 15 -5.93 -4.73 -1.71
C PRO A 15 -6.06 -3.25 -1.36
N GLU A 16 -5.15 -2.69 -0.57
CA GLU A 16 -5.14 -1.26 -0.28
C GLU A 16 -4.97 -0.41 -1.56
N GLY A 17 -5.31 0.88 -1.46
CA GLY A 17 -5.33 1.81 -2.60
C GLY A 17 -6.30 1.38 -3.71
N THR A 18 -7.22 0.45 -3.41
CA THR A 18 -8.32 0.06 -4.29
C THR A 18 -9.65 0.52 -3.72
N HIS A 19 -10.60 0.73 -4.64
CA HIS A 19 -11.95 1.14 -4.26
C HIS A 19 -12.75 -0.06 -3.75
N PHE A 20 -13.39 0.13 -2.61
CA PHE A 20 -14.47 -0.71 -2.12
C PHE A 20 -15.83 -0.17 -2.58
N TRP A 21 -16.74 -1.09 -2.94
CA TRP A 21 -18.08 -0.74 -3.40
C TRP A 21 -19.17 -1.26 -2.48
N VAL A 22 -20.03 -0.34 -2.04
CA VAL A 22 -21.28 -0.66 -1.34
C VAL A 22 -22.44 -0.42 -2.29
N THR A 23 -23.24 -1.45 -2.52
CA THR A 23 -24.45 -1.36 -3.32
C THR A 23 -25.63 -1.90 -2.55
N GLY A 24 -26.82 -1.41 -2.83
CA GLY A 24 -27.99 -1.99 -2.20
C GLY A 24 -29.29 -1.56 -2.82
N ARG A 25 -30.32 -2.30 -2.43
CA ARG A 25 -31.69 -2.02 -2.82
C ARG A 25 -32.54 -1.88 -1.57
N ILE A 26 -33.25 -0.76 -1.49
CA ILE A 26 -34.28 -0.57 -0.48
C ILE A 26 -35.55 -1.25 -1.00
N GLN A 27 -36.13 -2.14 -0.19
CA GLN A 27 -37.39 -2.82 -0.50
C GLN A 27 -38.43 -2.38 0.52
N THR A 28 -39.62 -1.97 0.07
CA THR A 28 -40.75 -1.74 0.98
C THR A 28 -41.60 -2.98 1.10
N HIS A 29 -41.97 -3.33 2.33
CA HIS A 29 -42.98 -4.34 2.59
C HIS A 29 -44.34 -3.63 2.72
N GLY A 30 -45.08 -3.56 1.62
CA GLY A 30 -46.48 -3.10 1.60
C GLY A 30 -46.68 -1.59 1.77
N GLY A 31 -46.79 -0.87 0.65
CA GLY A 31 -47.24 0.53 0.62
C GLY A 31 -46.40 1.43 -0.29
N THR A 32 -47.04 2.46 -0.85
CA THR A 32 -46.35 3.57 -1.52
C THR A 32 -45.72 4.45 -0.43
N PRO A 33 -44.41 4.65 -0.43
CA PRO A 33 -43.76 5.48 0.59
C PRO A 33 -44.20 6.92 0.38
N THR A 34 -44.65 7.56 1.46
CA THR A 34 -45.00 9.00 1.45
C THR A 34 -43.77 9.88 1.66
N GLN A 35 -42.64 9.30 2.03
CA GLN A 35 -41.36 9.99 2.21
C GLN A 35 -40.22 9.04 1.82
N TRP A 36 -39.21 9.59 1.14
CA TRP A 36 -37.98 8.87 0.81
C TRP A 36 -37.13 8.70 2.07
N PRO A 37 -36.61 7.50 2.37
CA PRO A 37 -35.68 7.32 3.48
C PRO A 37 -34.34 7.99 3.16
N THR A 38 -33.63 8.40 4.21
CA THR A 38 -32.23 8.81 4.10
C THR A 38 -31.37 7.56 4.32
N LEU A 39 -30.41 7.31 3.45
CA LEU A 39 -29.39 6.30 3.69
C LEU A 39 -28.12 7.00 4.13
N THR A 40 -27.55 6.54 5.24
CA THR A 40 -26.25 6.96 5.75
C THR A 40 -25.30 5.76 5.65
N ILE A 41 -24.20 5.91 4.92
CA ILE A 41 -23.12 4.91 4.88
C ILE A 41 -21.95 5.52 5.63
N HIS A 42 -21.52 4.84 6.69
CA HIS A 42 -20.37 5.21 7.48
C HIS A 42 -19.33 4.09 7.42
N ALA A 43 -18.17 4.39 6.84
CA ALA A 43 -17.00 3.52 6.94
C ALA A 43 -16.17 4.02 8.13
N ASP A 44 -16.21 3.27 9.23
CA ASP A 44 -15.48 3.57 10.47
C ASP A 44 -14.11 2.89 10.36
N LEU A 45 -13.18 3.54 9.67
CA LEU A 45 -11.91 2.94 9.27
C LEU A 45 -10.98 2.78 10.47
N ASN A 46 -11.14 3.56 11.53
CA ASN A 46 -10.35 3.42 12.75
C ASN A 46 -11.14 2.84 13.93
N SER A 47 -12.36 2.36 13.70
CA SER A 47 -13.24 1.77 14.71
C SER A 47 -13.49 2.67 15.93
N ASN A 48 -13.40 3.99 15.77
CA ASN A 48 -13.59 4.94 16.86
C ASN A 48 -15.04 5.47 16.95
N GLY A 49 -15.89 5.11 15.99
CA GLY A 49 -17.30 5.48 15.94
C GLY A 49 -17.58 6.96 15.71
N SER A 50 -16.57 7.73 15.33
CA SER A 50 -16.63 9.12 14.91
C SER A 50 -16.43 9.19 13.40
N ILE A 51 -16.76 10.33 12.77
CA ILE A 51 -16.44 10.55 11.36
C ILE A 51 -15.17 11.38 11.30
N ASP A 52 -14.11 10.78 10.78
CA ASP A 52 -12.79 11.42 10.66
C ASP A 52 -12.44 11.82 9.22
N PRO A 53 -11.50 12.76 9.02
CA PRO A 53 -10.95 13.04 7.69
C PRO A 53 -10.36 11.76 7.06
N GLY A 54 -10.85 11.39 5.87
CA GLY A 54 -10.48 10.14 5.19
C GLY A 54 -11.55 9.05 5.32
N GLU A 55 -12.46 9.17 6.28
CA GLU A 55 -13.61 8.30 6.39
C GLU A 55 -14.78 8.75 5.51
N LEU A 56 -15.63 7.79 5.16
CA LEU A 56 -16.80 8.05 4.34
C LEU A 56 -18.03 8.29 5.22
N ASP A 57 -18.69 9.44 5.05
CA ASP A 57 -20.09 9.66 5.43
C ASP A 57 -20.88 10.17 4.23
N ILE A 58 -21.69 9.28 3.62
CA ILE A 58 -22.61 9.68 2.55
C ILE A 58 -24.04 9.59 3.04
N SER A 59 -24.73 10.73 3.01
CA SER A 59 -26.19 10.82 3.10
C SER A 59 -26.80 10.93 1.70
N LEU A 60 -27.39 9.84 1.21
CA LEU A 60 -28.01 9.83 -0.12
C LEU A 60 -29.52 10.14 -0.03
N LEU A 61 -29.94 11.23 -0.69
CA LEU A 61 -31.34 11.57 -0.96
C LEU A 61 -31.75 10.93 -2.30
N HIS A 62 -32.38 9.77 -2.27
CA HIS A 62 -32.78 9.09 -3.50
C HIS A 62 -34.24 9.33 -3.90
N SER A 63 -34.44 9.46 -5.22
CA SER A 63 -35.73 9.26 -5.92
C SER A 63 -35.87 7.85 -6.52
N LEU A 64 -34.91 6.96 -6.23
CA LEU A 64 -34.78 5.60 -6.77
C LEU A 64 -34.46 4.59 -5.66
N TRP A 65 -34.87 3.34 -5.86
CA TRP A 65 -34.73 2.26 -4.88
C TRP A 65 -33.34 1.64 -4.78
N TYR A 66 -32.35 2.20 -5.49
CA TYR A 66 -30.99 1.68 -5.62
C TYR A 66 -29.98 2.74 -5.21
N PHE A 67 -28.93 2.32 -4.51
CA PHE A 67 -27.81 3.18 -4.13
C PHE A 67 -26.47 2.53 -4.45
N TYR A 68 -25.46 3.39 -4.60
CA TYR A 68 -24.07 3.04 -4.89
C TYR A 68 -23.18 4.04 -4.15
N ALA A 69 -22.21 3.52 -3.41
CA ALA A 69 -21.13 4.28 -2.81
C ALA A 69 -19.82 3.58 -3.07
N SER A 70 -18.76 4.35 -3.23
CA SER A 70 -17.40 3.83 -3.33
C SER A 70 -16.44 4.73 -2.60
N PHE A 71 -15.45 4.12 -1.96
CA PHE A 71 -14.34 4.80 -1.29
C PHE A 71 -13.09 3.95 -1.42
N GLU A 72 -11.94 4.60 -1.32
CA GLU A 72 -10.65 3.93 -1.32
C GLU A 72 -10.38 3.40 0.10
N LEU A 73 -9.89 2.17 0.21
CA LEU A 73 -9.37 1.67 1.46
C LEU A 73 -7.89 2.07 1.53
N GLU A 74 -7.61 3.00 2.42
CA GLU A 74 -6.24 3.35 2.82
C GLU A 74 -5.77 2.32 3.86
N ASP A 75 -4.50 1.94 3.82
CA ASP A 75 -3.88 1.20 4.90
C ASP A 75 -3.66 2.08 6.14
N ASP A 76 -3.51 1.46 7.32
CA ASP A 76 -3.37 2.12 8.60
C ASP A 76 -1.96 2.64 8.86
N GLY A 77 -1.51 3.58 8.02
CA GLY A 77 -0.21 4.27 8.07
C GLY A 77 0.59 4.26 9.37
N PRO A 78 1.92 4.39 9.29
CA PRO A 78 2.92 3.82 10.18
C PRO A 78 2.49 3.60 11.62
N SER A 79 2.86 2.43 12.18
CA SER A 79 2.66 1.99 13.59
C SER A 79 2.94 3.00 14.72
N VAL A 80 3.51 4.17 14.41
CA VAL A 80 3.79 5.28 15.30
C VAL A 80 2.76 6.39 15.21
N ASN A 81 1.60 6.21 15.86
CA ASN A 81 0.65 7.25 16.31
C ASN A 81 0.83 8.63 15.64
N HIS A 82 0.59 8.74 14.33
CA HIS A 82 0.26 10.03 13.77
C HIS A 82 -1.22 10.25 14.10
N ASP A 83 -1.58 11.44 14.60
CA ASP A 83 -2.95 11.86 14.96
C ASP A 83 -3.78 11.09 16.01
N GLY A 84 -3.30 9.97 16.56
CA GLY A 84 -4.01 9.22 17.61
C GLY A 84 -4.83 8.05 17.09
N THR A 85 -4.70 7.74 15.80
CA THR A 85 -5.13 6.48 15.21
C THR A 85 -4.00 5.44 15.36
N PRO A 86 -4.24 4.26 15.95
CA PRO A 86 -3.24 3.21 15.98
C PRO A 86 -3.17 2.58 14.59
N GLY A 87 -2.12 2.89 13.82
CA GLY A 87 -1.60 1.95 12.83
C GLY A 87 -1.14 0.69 13.57
N ASN A 88 -1.64 -0.48 13.18
CA ASN A 88 -1.39 -1.69 13.95
C ASN A 88 -0.10 -2.41 13.51
N GLY A 89 0.54 -1.94 12.44
CA GLY A 89 1.80 -2.50 12.00
C GLY A 89 1.65 -3.85 11.28
N THR A 90 0.46 -4.17 10.76
CA THR A 90 0.14 -5.54 10.32
C THR A 90 -0.23 -5.61 8.84
N PRO A 91 0.07 -6.73 8.16
CA PRO A 91 -0.27 -6.92 6.74
C PRO A 91 -1.76 -6.94 6.39
N ARG A 92 -2.65 -6.79 7.38
CA ARG A 92 -4.07 -7.10 7.25
C ARG A 92 -4.90 -6.31 8.25
N ASP A 93 -5.75 -5.47 7.70
CA ASP A 93 -6.50 -4.50 8.48
C ASP A 93 -7.98 -4.76 8.31
N ASN A 94 -8.64 -5.09 9.42
CA ASN A 94 -10.07 -5.35 9.40
C ASN A 94 -10.80 -4.05 9.69
N PHE A 95 -11.71 -3.69 8.79
CA PHE A 95 -12.52 -2.49 8.91
C PHE A 95 -14.01 -2.84 8.93
N ASP A 96 -14.72 -2.19 9.84
CA ASP A 96 -16.17 -2.33 9.97
C ASP A 96 -16.87 -1.21 9.19
N ILE A 97 -17.73 -1.61 8.26
CA ILE A 97 -18.51 -0.69 7.43
C ILE A 97 -19.95 -0.75 7.91
N THR A 98 -20.41 0.33 8.51
CA THR A 98 -21.77 0.45 9.02
C THR A 98 -22.67 1.11 7.98
N VAL A 99 -23.66 0.37 7.47
CA VAL A 99 -24.71 0.94 6.62
C VAL A 99 -25.98 1.13 7.42
N ARG A 100 -26.42 2.38 7.56
CA ARG A 100 -27.61 2.76 8.33
C ARG A 100 -28.68 3.32 7.42
N LEU A 101 -29.86 2.70 7.42
CA LEU A 101 -31.05 3.27 6.81
C LEU A 101 -31.81 4.10 7.86
N VAL A 102 -31.85 5.41 7.66
CA VAL A 102 -32.60 6.35 8.50
C VAL A 102 -33.94 6.62 7.82
N GLY A 103 -34.96 5.85 8.20
CA GLY A 103 -36.35 6.07 7.78
C GLY A 103 -37.13 6.89 8.80
N VAL A 104 -38.31 7.40 8.42
CA VAL A 104 -39.21 8.12 9.34
C VAL A 104 -39.69 7.28 10.54
N ASN A 105 -39.56 5.95 10.50
CA ASN A 105 -39.98 5.04 11.58
C ASN A 105 -39.08 3.80 11.76
N SER A 106 -37.90 3.72 11.12
CA SER A 106 -37.03 2.54 11.17
C SER A 106 -35.57 2.92 11.33
N HIS A 107 -34.90 2.26 12.28
CA HIS A 107 -33.45 2.31 12.51
C HIS A 107 -32.84 1.00 12.03
N ASP A 108 -33.07 0.64 10.76
CA ASP A 108 -32.50 -0.58 10.21
C ASP A 108 -30.99 -0.33 10.00
N VAL A 109 -30.17 -1.06 10.74
CA VAL A 109 -28.71 -1.04 10.64
C VAL A 109 -28.25 -2.38 10.12
N GLU A 110 -27.37 -2.35 9.13
CA GLU A 110 -26.68 -3.52 8.60
C GLU A 110 -25.17 -3.25 8.69
N LEU A 111 -24.43 -4.24 9.20
CA LEU A 111 -22.99 -4.20 9.32
C LEU A 111 -22.38 -5.05 8.22
N LEU A 112 -21.40 -4.48 7.54
CA LEU A 112 -20.57 -5.15 6.55
C LEU A 112 -19.14 -5.18 7.09
N HIS A 113 -18.49 -6.33 6.95
CA HIS A 113 -17.09 -6.49 7.31
C HIS A 113 -16.25 -6.51 6.02
N ALA A 114 -15.17 -5.75 6.03
CA ALA A 114 -14.17 -5.73 4.97
C ALA A 114 -12.77 -5.87 5.58
N THR A 115 -11.85 -6.46 4.84
CA THR A 115 -10.45 -6.56 5.23
C THR A 115 -9.62 -5.89 4.14
N ALA A 116 -8.89 -4.83 4.47
CA ALA A 116 -7.80 -4.37 3.62
C ALA A 116 -6.59 -5.29 3.78
N VAL A 117 -5.84 -5.45 2.71
CA VAL A 117 -4.62 -6.27 2.71
C VAL A 117 -3.51 -5.45 2.10
N ASN A 118 -2.38 -5.43 2.80
CA ASN A 118 -1.19 -4.72 2.38
C ASN A 118 -0.70 -5.18 0.99
N VAL A 119 -0.25 -4.23 0.17
CA VAL A 119 0.26 -4.43 -1.18
C VAL A 119 1.72 -3.98 -1.23
N PRO A 120 2.68 -4.94 -1.28
CA PRO A 120 4.09 -4.58 -1.26
C PRO A 120 4.50 -3.59 -2.37
N PRO A 121 5.46 -2.68 -2.09
CA PRO A 121 5.92 -1.69 -3.05
C PRO A 121 6.49 -2.37 -4.27
N ALA A 122 6.23 -1.84 -5.46
CA ALA A 122 6.72 -2.41 -6.72
C ALA A 122 7.73 -1.48 -7.40
N PHE A 123 8.82 -2.03 -7.94
CA PHE A 123 9.74 -1.27 -8.77
C PHE A 123 9.04 -0.80 -10.05
N VAL A 124 9.05 0.51 -10.32
CA VAL A 124 8.46 1.10 -11.54
C VAL A 124 9.34 0.82 -12.75
N GLU A 125 10.64 0.78 -12.53
CA GLU A 125 11.64 0.47 -13.55
C GLU A 125 12.79 -0.33 -12.95
N ARG A 126 13.62 -0.87 -13.83
CA ARG A 126 14.82 -1.62 -13.43
C ARG A 126 15.82 -0.66 -12.76
N PRO A 127 16.22 -0.89 -11.49
CA PRO A 127 17.33 -0.20 -10.88
C PRO A 127 18.61 -0.37 -11.71
N GLN A 128 19.47 0.63 -11.68
CA GLN A 128 20.75 0.62 -12.39
C GLN A 128 21.90 0.46 -11.40
N LEU A 129 22.86 -0.39 -11.73
CA LEU A 129 24.09 -0.58 -10.97
C LEU A 129 25.26 -0.10 -11.81
N THR A 130 26.05 0.79 -11.24
CA THR A 130 27.29 1.30 -11.85
C THR A 130 28.47 1.10 -10.92
N PHE A 131 29.65 0.89 -11.51
CA PHE A 131 30.92 0.86 -10.80
C PHE A 131 31.83 1.95 -11.35
N THR A 132 32.42 2.73 -10.47
CA THR A 132 33.48 3.68 -10.83
C THR A 132 34.74 3.36 -10.03
N THR A 133 35.87 3.24 -10.70
CA THR A 133 37.16 3.02 -10.03
C THR A 133 37.89 4.35 -9.86
N ASN A 134 38.25 4.66 -8.64
CA ASN A 134 39.05 5.83 -8.30
C ASN A 134 40.52 5.63 -8.67
N THR A 135 41.29 6.71 -8.69
CA THR A 135 42.72 6.68 -9.05
C THR A 135 43.59 5.88 -8.07
N ASP A 136 43.11 5.65 -6.85
CA ASP A 136 43.73 4.79 -5.83
C ASP A 136 43.37 3.30 -5.98
N GLY A 137 42.57 2.95 -6.99
CA GLY A 137 42.07 1.60 -7.25
C GLY A 137 40.82 1.23 -6.45
N THR A 138 40.31 2.10 -5.58
CA THR A 138 39.07 1.86 -4.85
C THR A 138 37.88 1.87 -5.82
N SER A 139 37.06 0.82 -5.81
CA SER A 139 35.84 0.75 -6.63
C SER A 139 34.63 1.22 -5.83
N LEU A 140 33.87 2.16 -6.37
CA LEU A 140 32.61 2.63 -5.81
C LEU A 140 31.46 2.02 -6.61
N ALA A 141 30.66 1.17 -5.96
CA ALA A 141 29.38 0.70 -6.48
C ALA A 141 28.28 1.70 -6.13
N SER A 142 27.40 1.98 -7.09
CA SER A 142 26.25 2.87 -6.90
C SER A 142 24.99 2.28 -7.54
N ILE A 143 23.93 2.21 -6.75
CA ILE A 143 22.58 1.93 -7.25
C ILE A 143 21.86 3.25 -7.51
N THR A 144 21.30 3.41 -8.72
CA THR A 144 20.45 4.54 -9.10
C THR A 144 19.12 4.04 -9.68
N ASN A 145 18.17 4.95 -9.91
CA ASN A 145 16.83 4.65 -10.43
C ASN A 145 16.05 3.65 -9.56
N VAL A 146 16.15 3.79 -8.24
CA VAL A 146 15.29 3.05 -7.30
C VAL A 146 13.96 3.77 -7.16
N ASN A 147 13.20 3.74 -8.25
CA ASN A 147 11.85 4.31 -8.31
C ASN A 147 10.84 3.19 -8.05
N TYR A 148 9.85 3.48 -7.21
CA TYR A 148 8.81 2.52 -6.83
C TYR A 148 7.42 3.14 -6.89
N PHE A 149 6.42 2.26 -6.96
CA PHE A 149 5.02 2.58 -6.86
C PHE A 149 4.46 1.74 -5.72
N ASP A 150 3.71 2.40 -4.86
CA ASP A 150 3.01 1.79 -3.77
C ASP A 150 1.58 2.37 -3.73
N PRO A 151 0.52 1.54 -3.71
CA PRO A 151 -0.85 2.02 -3.59
C PRO A 151 -1.23 2.45 -2.16
N GLY A 152 -0.51 2.00 -1.12
CA GLY A 152 -0.67 2.43 0.26
C GLY A 152 -0.12 3.84 0.45
N ILE A 153 -1.04 4.82 0.50
CA ILE A 153 -0.64 6.23 0.56
C ILE A 153 -0.07 6.64 1.91
N ARG A 154 -0.20 5.79 2.93
CA ARG A 154 0.27 6.09 4.27
C ARG A 154 1.55 5.33 4.64
N ASP A 155 2.02 4.44 3.78
CA ASP A 155 3.10 3.50 4.06
C ASP A 155 4.46 4.21 4.12
N VAL A 156 5.35 3.67 4.93
CA VAL A 156 6.74 4.11 5.05
C VAL A 156 7.67 3.10 4.42
N ILE A 157 7.98 3.33 3.14
CA ILE A 157 8.86 2.44 2.38
C ILE A 157 10.33 2.67 2.72
N THR A 158 10.98 1.63 3.23
CA THR A 158 12.42 1.56 3.45
C THR A 158 13.12 0.95 2.24
N GLN A 159 14.14 1.65 1.72
CA GLN A 159 14.99 1.15 0.63
C GLN A 159 16.34 0.70 1.16
N SER A 160 16.81 -0.47 0.73
CA SER A 160 18.15 -0.95 1.08
C SER A 160 18.81 -1.76 -0.03
N VAL A 161 20.11 -1.98 0.10
CA VAL A 161 20.89 -2.83 -0.79
C VAL A 161 21.70 -3.81 0.06
N ILE A 162 21.48 -5.11 -0.17
CA ILE A 162 22.37 -6.17 0.28
C ILE A 162 23.41 -6.38 -0.83
N TRP A 163 24.66 -6.09 -0.51
CA TRP A 163 25.75 -6.23 -1.47
C TRP A 163 26.23 -7.68 -1.57
N GLY A 164 27.09 -8.00 -2.54
CA GLY A 164 27.54 -9.39 -2.73
C GLY A 164 28.46 -9.93 -1.64
N ASP A 165 28.94 -9.09 -0.73
CA ASP A 165 29.62 -9.48 0.51
C ASP A 165 28.66 -9.51 1.72
N GLU A 166 27.36 -9.56 1.46
CA GLU A 166 26.25 -9.70 2.41
C GLU A 166 25.99 -8.51 3.35
N GLU A 167 26.82 -7.47 3.40
CA GLU A 167 26.46 -6.30 4.21
C GLU A 167 25.34 -5.49 3.55
N GLU A 168 24.56 -4.83 4.40
CA GLU A 168 23.42 -4.02 4.00
C GLU A 168 23.75 -2.52 4.05
N THR A 169 23.24 -1.77 3.07
CA THR A 169 23.23 -0.31 3.08
C THR A 169 21.80 0.17 2.97
N LEU A 170 21.32 0.86 4.00
CA LEU A 170 20.04 1.56 4.00
C LEU A 170 20.18 2.89 3.25
N VAL A 171 19.11 3.30 2.55
CA VAL A 171 19.05 4.65 2.00
C VAL A 171 19.09 5.65 3.17
N ASN A 172 20.03 6.59 3.11
CA ASN A 172 20.24 7.56 4.18
C ASN A 172 19.67 8.93 3.78
N SER A 173 19.85 9.94 4.64
CA SER A 173 19.38 11.32 4.41
C SER A 173 20.01 12.02 3.20
N GLN A 174 21.02 11.42 2.56
CA GLN A 174 21.62 11.90 1.31
C GLN A 174 21.11 11.13 0.09
N GLU A 175 20.14 10.23 0.27
CA GLU A 175 19.51 9.41 -0.78
C GLU A 175 20.51 8.55 -1.56
N LYS A 176 21.54 8.05 -0.87
CA LYS A 176 22.62 7.27 -1.50
C LYS A 176 22.55 5.80 -1.12
N LEU A 177 22.56 4.95 -2.14
CA LEU A 177 22.77 3.51 -2.05
C LEU A 177 24.11 3.19 -2.72
N GLN A 178 25.19 3.49 -2.01
CA GLN A 178 26.56 3.39 -2.52
C GLN A 178 27.46 2.62 -1.56
N ARG A 179 28.44 1.91 -2.12
CA ARG A 179 29.45 1.21 -1.33
C ARG A 179 30.82 1.23 -1.98
N SER A 180 31.83 1.51 -1.17
CA SER A 180 33.23 1.44 -1.59
C SER A 180 33.82 0.08 -1.27
N TYR A 181 34.50 -0.51 -2.25
CA TYR A 181 35.32 -1.69 -2.10
C TYR A 181 36.79 -1.27 -2.22
N PRO A 182 37.64 -1.64 -1.26
CA PRO A 182 39.06 -1.32 -1.31
C PRO A 182 39.69 -1.98 -2.55
N SER A 183 40.77 -1.35 -3.05
CA SER A 183 41.61 -1.91 -4.10
C SER A 183 42.24 -3.22 -3.62
N GLU A 184 41.59 -4.35 -3.87
CA GLU A 184 42.25 -5.65 -3.75
C GLU A 184 42.84 -6.05 -5.09
N THR A 185 44.09 -6.47 -5.07
CA THR A 185 44.83 -6.87 -6.28
C THR A 185 44.33 -8.17 -6.91
N GLU A 186 43.33 -8.85 -6.33
CA GLU A 186 42.89 -10.19 -6.77
C GLU A 186 41.36 -10.47 -6.74
N THR A 187 40.49 -9.61 -6.22
CA THR A 187 39.03 -9.86 -6.31
C THR A 187 38.46 -9.27 -7.58
N LEU A 188 38.00 -10.14 -8.48
CA LEU A 188 37.34 -9.70 -9.69
C LEU A 188 35.94 -9.21 -9.30
N PRO A 189 35.35 -8.23 -10.02
CA PRO A 189 33.97 -7.82 -9.78
C PRO A 189 32.88 -8.91 -9.70
N PRO A 190 33.00 -10.11 -10.34
CA PRO A 190 32.12 -11.26 -10.12
C PRO A 190 31.97 -11.70 -8.66
N ASP A 191 32.96 -11.42 -7.81
CA ASP A 191 32.96 -11.80 -6.39
C ASP A 191 32.04 -10.89 -5.54
N HIS A 192 31.51 -9.80 -6.11
CA HIS A 192 30.61 -8.86 -5.45
C HIS A 192 29.14 -9.07 -5.82
N TYR A 193 28.77 -10.26 -6.30
CA TYR A 193 27.39 -10.64 -6.62
C TYR A 193 26.90 -11.84 -5.78
N PRO A 194 25.57 -12.00 -5.60
CA PRO A 194 24.49 -11.13 -6.07
C PRO A 194 24.38 -9.82 -5.27
N ILE A 195 23.99 -8.74 -5.94
CA ILE A 195 23.59 -7.50 -5.27
C ILE A 195 22.07 -7.44 -5.31
N THR A 196 21.44 -7.32 -4.14
CA THR A 196 19.98 -7.31 -3.99
C THR A 196 19.51 -5.96 -3.50
N VAL A 197 18.70 -5.27 -4.30
CA VAL A 197 17.96 -4.07 -3.85
C VAL A 197 16.65 -4.52 -3.23
N LEU A 198 16.32 -3.97 -2.08
CA LEU A 198 15.08 -4.24 -1.35
C LEU A 198 14.26 -2.96 -1.23
N LEU A 199 12.96 -3.10 -1.46
CA LEU A 199 11.93 -2.17 -1.01
C LEU A 199 11.14 -2.90 0.07
N THR A 200 11.13 -2.36 1.28
CA THR A 200 10.45 -2.94 2.43
C THR A 200 9.38 -1.97 2.89
N ASP A 201 8.20 -2.51 3.02
CA ASP A 201 7.02 -1.89 3.60
C ASP A 201 7.02 -2.05 5.13
N ASP A 202 6.57 -1.05 5.87
CA ASP A 202 6.49 -1.08 7.32
C ASP A 202 5.40 -2.01 7.87
N ASP A 203 4.36 -2.29 7.08
CA ASP A 203 3.24 -3.18 7.43
C ASP A 203 3.39 -4.58 6.80
N THR A 204 4.63 -4.90 6.45
CA THR A 204 5.15 -6.15 5.87
C THR A 204 4.91 -6.30 4.38
N GLY A 205 6.00 -6.31 3.63
CA GLY A 205 5.96 -6.45 2.18
C GLY A 205 7.37 -6.22 1.69
N VAL A 206 7.84 -7.09 0.80
CA VAL A 206 9.21 -6.95 0.29
C VAL A 206 9.24 -7.19 -1.20
N SER A 207 9.64 -6.18 -1.94
CA SER A 207 10.07 -6.32 -3.33
C SER A 207 11.58 -6.39 -3.43
N LYS A 208 12.06 -7.28 -4.30
CA LYS A 208 13.48 -7.54 -4.50
C LYS A 208 13.87 -7.37 -5.95
N TYR A 209 14.97 -6.67 -6.19
CA TYR A 209 15.64 -6.62 -7.48
C TYR A 209 17.05 -7.18 -7.35
N ILE A 210 17.37 -8.25 -8.07
CA ILE A 210 18.66 -8.93 -7.97
C ILE A 210 19.49 -8.61 -9.22
N PHE A 211 20.66 -8.04 -9.01
CA PHE A 211 21.71 -8.00 -10.02
C PHE A 211 22.52 -9.28 -9.95
N GLU A 212 22.47 -10.04 -11.04
CA GLU A 212 23.37 -11.16 -11.30
C GLU A 212 24.50 -10.70 -12.24
N GLN A 213 25.65 -11.36 -12.17
CA GLN A 213 26.83 -11.06 -12.99
C GLN A 213 26.51 -10.98 -14.50
N ALA A 214 25.59 -11.82 -14.99
CA ALA A 214 25.23 -11.90 -16.41
C ALA A 214 24.45 -10.68 -16.95
N LEU A 215 23.98 -9.78 -16.07
CA LEU A 215 23.09 -8.68 -16.40
C LEU A 215 23.81 -7.33 -16.62
N ILE A 216 25.14 -7.35 -16.68
CA ILE A 216 26.00 -6.15 -16.77
C ILE A 216 26.90 -6.25 -18.00
N GLN A 217 26.82 -5.24 -18.86
CA GLN A 217 27.77 -5.09 -19.96
C GLN A 217 29.03 -4.38 -19.43
N TRP A 218 30.16 -5.06 -19.55
CA TRP A 218 31.46 -4.50 -19.22
C TRP A 218 31.91 -3.58 -20.35
N ASN A 219 32.02 -2.28 -20.09
CA ASN A 219 32.88 -1.43 -20.91
C ASN A 219 34.32 -1.61 -20.42
N TYR A 220 35.02 -2.58 -21.00
CA TYR A 220 36.47 -2.60 -20.98
C TYR A 220 36.95 -1.54 -21.98
N ASP A 221 37.10 -0.30 -21.52
CA ASP A 221 37.96 0.65 -22.23
C ASP A 221 39.41 0.29 -21.85
N ASP A 222 40.09 -0.41 -22.75
CA ASP A 222 41.55 -0.59 -22.78
C ASP A 222 42.27 0.73 -23.12
#